data_AF-A0A958S9B5-F1
#
_entry.id   AF-A0A958S9B5-F1
#
_cell.length_a   1.000
_cell.length_b   1.000
_cell.length_c   1.000
_cell.angle_alpha   90.00
_cell.angle_beta   90.00
_cell.angle_gamma   90.00
#
_symmetry.space_group_name_H-M   'P 1'
#
loop_
_entity.id
_entity.type
_entity.pdbx_description
1 polymer ?
#
loop_
_entity_poly.entity_id
_entity_poly.type
_entity_poly.pdbx_seq_one_letter_code
_entity_poly.pdbx_strand_id
1 'polypeptide(L)'
;MLKYILKRLIVFIPTLIIISLLAFVISINAPGDPVERLSKSANKEGTASEQSSATKKVKQEIRKRLGLDLPIFYLSLGTLADPDTLYKVEDKAQQDNLLKLTRQYGNWEAVQNYYIALNEALEVTSKLNTDEIYQSISTFTLEEKMMDDSSYTDTIYSSSYSKNQINEAKNNTNFDILSLLESYNQEIIESKLLDIEKRYAENSFLAPSQEKFESVKTAFNYLKENASSWKTYVPKIIWYGNNQYHRWLFGDGGERKGVLRGDFGISYIDNQPVSAKIWKKFTVSFVFIFLSIVLSYLVSIPIGIYSAYKKNSGFDKGSSVLLFILYSMPSFFIGTLLLYMFANPDMYVWFPESGFQDPATFSEDWGMFKKIAHHWPYMVLPLITYTYSSFAFLSRIMRVGMIDVMGQDFIRTARAKGLGEKKVVLKHALRNSLL
;
A
#
# COMPACT_ATOMS: atom_id res chain seq x y z
N MET A 1 -27.54 25.52 -19.14
CA MET A 1 -27.04 24.14 -18.93
C MET A 1 -25.58 23.95 -19.33
N LEU A 2 -25.14 24.28 -20.56
CA LEU A 2 -23.75 24.06 -21.01
C LEU A 2 -22.68 24.70 -20.11
N LYS A 3 -22.83 25.98 -19.75
CA LYS A 3 -21.91 26.70 -18.85
C LYS A 3 -21.77 26.03 -17.47
N TYR A 4 -22.86 25.44 -16.98
CA TYR A 4 -22.88 24.72 -15.71
C TYR A 4 -22.15 23.37 -15.81
N ILE A 5 -22.39 22.63 -16.89
CA ILE A 5 -21.69 21.37 -17.18
C ILE A 5 -20.19 21.62 -17.33
N LEU A 6 -19.80 22.63 -18.10
CA LEU A 6 -18.39 22.99 -18.29
C LEU A 6 -17.71 23.39 -16.98
N LYS A 7 -18.38 24.20 -16.15
CA LYS A 7 -17.87 24.55 -14.82
C LYS A 7 -17.67 23.31 -13.95
N ARG A 8 -18.60 22.36 -13.97
CA ARG A 8 -18.45 21.08 -13.24
C ARG A 8 -17.31 20.23 -13.78
N LEU A 9 -17.14 20.12 -15.11
CA LEU A 9 -16.04 19.37 -15.71
C LEU A 9 -14.67 19.97 -15.36
N ILE A 10 -14.56 21.31 -15.36
CA ILE A 10 -13.32 21.99 -14.96
C ILE A 10 -13.01 21.74 -13.49
N VAL A 11 -14.00 21.79 -12.59
CA VAL A 11 -13.82 21.50 -11.16
C VAL A 11 -13.56 20.01 -10.91
N PHE A 12 -14.03 19.13 -11.80
CA PHE A 12 -13.87 17.68 -11.66
C PHE A 12 -12.40 17.24 -11.76
N ILE A 13 -11.61 17.86 -12.64
CA ILE A 13 -10.19 17.52 -12.85
C ILE A 13 -9.35 17.68 -11.56
N PRO A 14 -9.31 18.84 -10.89
CA PRO A 14 -8.56 18.98 -9.64
C PRO A 14 -9.13 18.10 -8.53
N THR A 15 -10.45 17.89 -8.46
CA THR A 15 -11.02 16.97 -7.47
C THR A 15 -10.55 15.53 -7.66
N LEU A 16 -10.45 15.07 -8.91
CA LEU A 16 -9.92 13.73 -9.21
C LEU A 16 -8.46 13.60 -8.81
N ILE A 17 -7.63 14.62 -9.07
CA ILE A 17 -6.21 14.63 -8.69
C ILE A 17 -6.06 14.57 -7.16
N ILE A 18 -6.88 15.32 -6.43
CA ILE A 18 -6.86 15.31 -4.96
C ILE A 18 -7.28 13.93 -4.44
N ILE A 19 -8.37 13.36 -4.97
CA ILE A 19 -8.86 12.04 -4.56
C ILE A 19 -7.85 10.94 -4.90
N SER A 20 -7.23 10.99 -6.08
CA SER A 20 -6.23 10.00 -6.48
C SER A 20 -4.98 10.07 -5.62
N LEU A 21 -4.53 11.28 -5.27
CA LEU A 21 -3.40 11.47 -4.36
C LEU A 21 -3.73 10.96 -2.97
N LEU A 22 -4.92 11.27 -2.44
CA LEU A 22 -5.37 10.80 -1.14
C LEU A 22 -5.50 9.27 -1.12
N ALA A 23 -6.08 8.67 -2.15
CA ALA A 23 -6.18 7.21 -2.29
C ALA A 23 -4.80 6.55 -2.37
N PHE A 24 -3.86 7.15 -3.10
CA PHE A 24 -2.49 6.66 -3.19
C PHE A 24 -1.76 6.75 -1.84
N VAL A 25 -1.89 7.87 -1.12
CA VAL A 25 -1.32 8.04 0.23
C VAL A 25 -1.87 6.99 1.19
N ILE A 26 -3.18 6.71 1.17
CA ILE A 26 -3.75 5.63 1.97
C ILE A 26 -3.18 4.27 1.55
N SER A 27 -3.00 4.03 0.25
CA SER A 27 -2.47 2.78 -0.27
C SER A 27 -1.03 2.49 0.16
N ILE A 28 -0.16 3.50 0.19
CA ILE A 28 1.25 3.32 0.59
C ILE A 28 1.42 3.19 2.11
N ASN A 29 0.48 3.72 2.89
CA ASN A 29 0.47 3.63 4.35
C ASN A 29 -0.31 2.40 4.86
N ALA A 30 -0.84 1.57 3.95
CA ALA A 30 -1.53 0.35 4.33
C ALA A 30 -0.56 -0.62 5.04
N PRO A 31 -0.98 -1.25 6.15
CA PRO A 31 -0.10 -2.09 6.94
C PRO A 31 0.32 -3.39 6.21
N GLY A 32 1.62 -3.66 6.25
CA GLY A 32 2.24 -4.88 5.74
C GLY A 32 2.99 -4.68 4.43
N ASP A 33 4.22 -5.18 4.36
CA ASP A 33 5.04 -5.11 3.15
C ASP A 33 4.55 -6.15 2.12
N PRO A 34 4.07 -5.75 0.92
CA PRO A 34 3.69 -6.69 -0.13
C PRO A 34 4.83 -7.60 -0.55
N VAL A 35 6.09 -7.14 -0.48
CA VAL A 35 7.27 -7.95 -0.81
C VAL A 35 7.39 -9.12 0.16
N GLU A 36 7.21 -8.87 1.46
CA GLU A 36 7.29 -9.90 2.48
C GLU A 36 6.21 -10.97 2.28
N ARG A 37 4.98 -10.56 1.98
CA ARG A 37 3.85 -11.47 1.74
C ARG A 37 4.07 -12.35 0.51
N LEU A 38 4.50 -11.74 -0.59
CA LEU A 38 4.77 -12.45 -1.84
C LEU A 38 5.99 -13.37 -1.73
N SER A 39 7.04 -12.94 -1.03
CA SER A 39 8.22 -13.78 -0.77
C SER A 39 7.89 -15.00 0.09
N LYS A 40 7.02 -14.85 1.11
CA LYS A 40 6.57 -15.97 1.95
C LYS A 40 5.72 -16.97 1.16
N SER A 41 4.91 -16.50 0.21
CA SER A 41 4.18 -17.41 -0.68
C SER A 41 5.08 -18.14 -1.68
N ALA A 42 6.20 -17.52 -2.10
CA ALA A 42 7.17 -18.12 -3.01
C ALA A 42 8.12 -19.13 -2.31
N ASN A 43 8.50 -18.88 -1.05
CA ASN A 43 9.50 -19.66 -0.31
C ASN A 43 8.93 -20.89 0.43
N LYS A 44 7.87 -21.53 -0.09
CA LYS A 44 7.26 -22.70 0.58
C LYS A 44 8.09 -23.99 0.50
N GLU A 45 9.29 -23.96 -0.09
CA GLU A 45 10.20 -25.11 -0.19
C GLU A 45 11.66 -24.69 0.07
N GLY A 46 12.30 -25.19 1.14
CA GLY A 46 13.77 -25.14 1.34
C GLY A 46 14.27 -24.80 2.76
N THR A 47 15.36 -25.45 3.18
CA THR A 47 16.03 -25.37 4.49
C THR A 47 16.83 -24.08 4.74
N ALA A 48 17.03 -23.74 6.02
CA ALA A 48 17.33 -22.40 6.54
C ALA A 48 18.75 -21.82 6.32
N SER A 49 19.72 -22.58 5.81
CA SER A 49 21.15 -22.20 5.91
C SER A 49 21.78 -21.58 4.65
N GLU A 50 21.22 -21.76 3.45
CA GLU A 50 21.68 -21.08 2.20
C GLU A 50 20.84 -19.84 1.86
N GLN A 51 19.88 -19.49 2.73
CA GLN A 51 18.77 -18.61 2.40
C GLN A 51 19.07 -17.11 2.47
N SER A 52 20.15 -16.62 3.08
CA SER A 52 20.27 -15.16 3.30
C SER A 52 20.46 -14.36 1.99
N SER A 53 21.44 -14.73 1.16
CA SER A 53 21.74 -13.98 -0.07
C SER A 53 20.74 -14.25 -1.19
N ALA A 54 20.29 -15.50 -1.36
CA ALA A 54 19.29 -15.87 -2.36
C ALA A 54 17.91 -15.27 -2.03
N THR A 55 17.49 -15.28 -0.76
CA THR A 55 16.23 -14.66 -0.33
C THR A 55 16.27 -13.14 -0.47
N LYS A 56 17.40 -12.50 -0.16
CA LYS A 56 17.58 -11.04 -0.39
C LYS A 56 17.38 -10.69 -1.87
N LYS A 57 17.98 -11.46 -2.80
CA LYS A 57 17.81 -11.27 -4.25
C LYS A 57 16.36 -11.43 -4.71
N VAL A 58 15.66 -12.47 -4.23
CA VAL A 58 14.23 -12.69 -4.56
C VAL A 58 13.36 -11.53 -4.06
N LYS A 59 13.59 -11.06 -2.83
CA LYS A 59 12.86 -9.89 -2.29
C LYS A 59 13.11 -8.62 -3.11
N GLN A 60 14.35 -8.39 -3.55
CA GLN A 60 14.70 -7.26 -4.41
C GLN A 60 14.00 -7.34 -5.77
N GLU A 61 13.96 -8.52 -6.38
CA GLU A 61 13.28 -8.71 -7.68
C GLU A 61 11.77 -8.43 -7.57
N ILE A 62 11.12 -8.94 -6.52
CA ILE A 62 9.70 -8.66 -6.25
C ILE A 62 9.48 -7.15 -6.07
N ARG A 63 10.37 -6.47 -5.32
CA ARG A 63 10.29 -5.02 -5.09
C ARG A 63 10.34 -4.23 -6.39
N LYS A 64 11.23 -4.60 -7.31
CA LYS A 64 11.39 -4.00 -8.65
C LYS A 64 10.19 -4.23 -9.55
N ARG A 65 9.64 -5.46 -9.57
CA ARG A 65 8.41 -5.78 -10.30
C ARG A 65 7.24 -4.92 -9.82
N LEU A 66 7.09 -4.77 -8.51
CA LEU A 66 6.06 -3.92 -7.90
C LEU A 66 6.32 -2.42 -8.04
N GLY A 67 7.52 -2.01 -8.44
CA GLY A 67 7.93 -0.60 -8.55
C GLY A 67 8.19 0.08 -7.22
N LEU A 68 8.36 -0.68 -6.15
CA LEU A 68 8.57 -0.17 -4.80
C LEU A 68 10.01 0.32 -4.56
N ASP A 69 10.89 0.08 -5.53
CA ASP A 69 12.24 0.65 -5.65
C ASP A 69 12.22 2.11 -6.13
N LEU A 70 11.10 2.57 -6.71
CA LEU A 70 10.99 3.92 -7.24
C LEU A 70 10.63 4.94 -6.16
N PRO A 71 10.93 6.23 -6.41
CA PRO A 71 10.45 7.34 -5.57
C PRO A 71 8.92 7.31 -5.45
N ILE A 72 8.40 7.74 -4.31
CA ILE A 72 6.94 7.67 -4.03
C ILE A 72 6.15 8.56 -5.00
N PHE A 73 6.65 9.75 -5.29
CA PHE A 73 5.95 10.79 -6.05
C PHE A 73 6.90 11.51 -7.02
N TYR A 74 6.34 12.37 -7.88
CA TYR A 74 7.10 13.16 -8.85
C TYR A 74 8.13 14.11 -8.25
N LEU A 75 7.94 14.50 -7.00
CA LEU A 75 8.83 15.41 -6.30
C LEU A 75 9.01 14.98 -4.86
N SER A 76 10.20 15.21 -4.33
CA SER A 76 10.50 15.14 -2.90
C SER A 76 11.16 16.43 -2.44
N LEU A 77 11.03 16.70 -1.14
CA LEU A 77 11.79 17.75 -0.47
C LEU A 77 13.01 17.10 0.15
N GLY A 78 14.19 17.51 -0.30
CA GLY A 78 15.47 17.12 0.23
C GLY A 78 16.34 18.34 0.49
N THR A 79 17.63 18.09 0.59
CA THR A 79 18.67 19.09 0.80
C THR A 79 19.57 19.18 -0.44
N LEU A 80 20.43 20.20 -0.54
CA LEU A 80 21.44 20.25 -1.61
C LEU A 80 22.44 19.08 -1.53
N ALA A 81 22.59 18.47 -0.36
CA ALA A 81 23.42 17.28 -0.18
C ALA A 81 22.74 16.02 -0.73
N ASP A 82 21.41 15.93 -0.69
CA ASP A 82 20.68 14.73 -1.11
C ASP A 82 20.74 14.54 -2.63
N PRO A 83 21.11 13.34 -3.12
CA PRO A 83 21.12 13.04 -4.54
C PRO A 83 19.73 12.74 -5.08
N ASP A 84 19.61 12.87 -6.40
CA ASP A 84 18.47 12.35 -7.16
C ASP A 84 18.60 10.85 -7.45
N THR A 85 19.78 10.23 -7.34
CA THR A 85 20.04 8.83 -7.72
C THR A 85 19.99 7.80 -6.59
N LEU A 86 19.83 8.21 -5.32
CA LEU A 86 19.88 7.29 -4.17
C LEU A 86 18.87 6.13 -4.27
N TYR A 87 17.73 6.33 -4.91
CA TYR A 87 16.72 5.27 -5.13
C TYR A 87 17.19 4.14 -6.04
N LYS A 88 18.30 4.32 -6.79
CA LYS A 88 18.87 3.28 -7.65
C LYS A 88 19.64 2.22 -6.86
N VAL A 89 19.94 2.46 -5.59
CA VAL A 89 20.59 1.48 -4.70
C VAL A 89 19.55 0.43 -4.31
N GLU A 90 19.76 -0.82 -4.72
CA GLU A 90 18.76 -1.89 -4.59
C GLU A 90 18.55 -2.35 -3.13
N ASP A 91 19.62 -2.38 -2.33
CA ASP A 91 19.56 -2.76 -0.93
C ASP A 91 19.14 -1.56 -0.05
N LYS A 92 18.04 -1.74 0.69
CA LYS A 92 17.48 -0.68 1.53
C LYS A 92 18.37 -0.31 2.72
N ALA A 93 19.07 -1.28 3.32
CA ALA A 93 19.97 -1.00 4.43
C ALA A 93 21.16 -0.15 3.95
N GLN A 94 21.70 -0.47 2.77
CA GLN A 94 22.73 0.34 2.13
C GLN A 94 22.21 1.73 1.75
N GLN A 95 21.01 1.83 1.18
CA GLN A 95 20.38 3.10 0.84
C GLN A 95 20.22 4.01 2.07
N ASP A 96 19.70 3.47 3.18
CA ASP A 96 19.54 4.20 4.44
C ASP A 96 20.89 4.62 5.02
N ASN A 97 21.92 3.78 4.89
CA ASN A 97 23.28 4.08 5.32
C ASN A 97 23.88 5.24 4.52
N LEU A 98 23.78 5.19 3.20
CA LEU A 98 24.26 6.24 2.30
C LEU A 98 23.56 7.57 2.54
N LEU A 99 22.24 7.56 2.81
CA LEU A 99 21.51 8.77 3.19
C LEU A 99 22.07 9.38 4.48
N LYS A 100 22.37 8.56 5.49
CA LYS A 100 22.95 9.02 6.75
C LYS A 100 24.35 9.60 6.56
N LEU A 101 25.22 8.92 5.80
CA LEU A 101 26.54 9.43 5.44
C LEU A 101 26.44 10.75 4.68
N THR A 102 25.52 10.85 3.72
CA THR A 102 25.28 12.08 2.96
C THR A 102 24.85 13.23 3.85
N ARG A 103 23.99 12.98 4.85
CA ARG A 103 23.55 14.00 5.80
C ARG A 103 24.65 14.41 6.77
N GLN A 104 25.49 13.48 7.19
CA GLN A 104 26.61 13.72 8.10
C GLN A 104 27.69 14.58 7.42
N TYR A 105 28.11 14.21 6.20
CA TYR A 105 29.21 14.86 5.50
C TYR A 105 28.76 15.95 4.51
N GLY A 106 27.47 16.02 4.15
CA GLY A 106 26.91 17.04 3.25
C GLY A 106 27.42 16.96 1.81
N ASN A 107 28.10 15.88 1.41
CA ASN A 107 28.72 15.73 0.10
C ASN A 107 28.42 14.35 -0.52
N TRP A 108 27.37 14.27 -1.34
CA TRP A 108 26.98 13.02 -2.00
C TRP A 108 28.07 12.46 -2.91
N GLU A 109 28.80 13.29 -3.65
CA GLU A 109 29.81 12.82 -4.60
C GLU A 109 30.90 12.01 -3.90
N ALA A 110 31.37 12.49 -2.75
CA ALA A 110 32.34 11.78 -1.93
C ALA A 110 31.76 10.47 -1.34
N VAL A 111 30.48 10.49 -0.91
CA VAL A 111 29.77 9.30 -0.40
C VAL A 111 29.57 8.26 -1.50
N GLN A 112 29.26 8.70 -2.72
CA GLN A 112 29.10 7.82 -3.88
C GLN A 112 30.43 7.18 -4.25
N ASN A 113 31.53 7.93 -4.26
CA ASN A 113 32.86 7.39 -4.54
C ASN A 113 33.28 6.35 -3.50
N TYR A 114 32.98 6.59 -2.22
CA TYR A 114 33.20 5.61 -1.14
C TYR A 114 32.37 4.34 -1.35
N TYR A 115 31.09 4.47 -1.72
CA TYR A 115 30.21 3.34 -2.01
C TYR A 115 30.68 2.51 -3.22
N ILE A 116 31.12 3.16 -4.30
CA ILE A 116 31.64 2.48 -5.48
C ILE A 116 32.92 1.72 -5.12
N ALA A 117 33.85 2.34 -4.40
CA ALA A 117 35.08 1.69 -3.95
C ALA A 117 34.79 0.45 -3.08
N LEU A 118 33.81 0.53 -2.17
CA LEU A 118 33.40 -0.62 -1.34
C LEU A 118 32.85 -1.78 -2.19
N ASN A 119 32.01 -1.47 -3.19
CA ASN A 119 31.47 -2.50 -4.08
C ASN A 119 32.55 -3.14 -4.95
N GLU A 120 33.51 -2.37 -5.47
CA GLU A 120 34.64 -2.91 -6.22
C GLU A 120 35.50 -3.82 -5.35
N ALA A 121 35.82 -3.40 -4.11
CA ALA A 121 36.57 -4.21 -3.16
C ALA A 121 35.83 -5.50 -2.79
N LEU A 122 34.51 -5.44 -2.61
CA LEU A 122 33.66 -6.60 -2.37
C LEU A 122 33.65 -7.54 -3.58
N GLU A 123 33.51 -7.01 -4.79
CA GLU A 123 33.46 -7.81 -6.01
C GLU A 123 34.77 -8.58 -6.20
N VAL A 124 35.93 -7.91 -6.08
CA VAL A 124 37.24 -8.55 -6.23
C VAL A 124 37.47 -9.60 -5.14
N THR A 125 37.17 -9.26 -3.87
CA THR A 125 37.34 -10.19 -2.74
C THR A 125 36.42 -11.41 -2.86
N SER A 126 35.20 -11.24 -3.38
CA SER A 126 34.27 -12.36 -3.60
C SER A 126 34.74 -13.32 -4.70
N LYS A 127 35.39 -12.80 -5.76
CA LYS A 127 35.89 -13.56 -6.92
C LYS A 127 37.18 -14.34 -6.66
N LEU A 128 37.89 -14.07 -5.56
CA LEU A 128 39.09 -14.82 -5.18
C LEU A 128 38.78 -16.33 -5.12
N ASN A 129 39.41 -17.13 -5.99
CA ASN A 129 39.21 -18.58 -5.99
C ASN A 129 40.12 -19.24 -4.96
N THR A 130 39.54 -19.74 -3.87
CA THR A 130 40.28 -20.40 -2.78
C THR A 130 41.12 -21.58 -3.29
N ASP A 131 40.62 -22.33 -4.29
CA ASP A 131 41.32 -23.51 -4.81
C ASP A 131 42.54 -23.15 -5.64
N GLU A 132 42.44 -22.11 -6.48
CA GLU A 132 43.56 -21.59 -7.26
C GLU A 132 44.62 -20.98 -6.34
N ILE A 133 44.19 -20.22 -5.32
CA ILE A 133 45.09 -19.63 -4.33
C ILE A 133 45.83 -20.73 -3.57
N TYR A 134 45.12 -21.73 -3.05
CA TYR A 134 45.73 -22.85 -2.33
C TYR A 134 46.74 -23.61 -3.22
N GLN A 135 46.38 -23.88 -4.48
CA GLN A 135 47.26 -24.55 -5.43
C GLN A 135 48.52 -23.72 -5.72
N SER A 136 48.39 -22.41 -5.94
CA SER A 136 49.52 -21.50 -6.24
C SER A 136 50.52 -21.37 -5.09
N ILE A 137 50.05 -21.41 -3.84
CA ILE A 137 50.91 -21.31 -2.65
C ILE A 137 51.57 -22.67 -2.37
N SER A 138 50.87 -23.78 -2.65
CA SER A 138 51.39 -25.14 -2.47
C SER A 138 52.44 -25.58 -3.52
N THR A 139 52.58 -24.85 -4.63
CA THR A 139 53.48 -25.19 -5.77
C THR A 139 54.76 -24.36 -5.83
N PHE A 140 55.16 -23.68 -4.74
CA PHE A 140 56.39 -22.88 -4.70
C PHE A 140 57.62 -23.76 -4.42
N THR A 141 58.36 -24.15 -5.47
CA THR A 141 59.69 -24.79 -5.39
C THR A 141 60.80 -23.77 -5.66
N LEU A 142 61.78 -23.66 -4.76
CA LEU A 142 63.02 -22.91 -4.99
C LEU A 142 64.13 -23.89 -5.42
N GLU A 143 64.74 -23.64 -6.57
CA GLU A 143 65.97 -24.31 -7.01
C GLU A 143 67.18 -23.65 -6.31
N GLU A 144 67.69 -24.27 -5.25
CA GLU A 144 68.94 -23.81 -4.62
C GLU A 144 70.12 -24.67 -5.12
N LYS A 145 71.06 -24.04 -5.82
CA LYS A 145 72.26 -24.72 -6.32
C LYS A 145 73.35 -24.68 -5.25
N MET A 146 73.51 -25.76 -4.49
CA MET A 146 74.63 -25.87 -3.54
C MET A 146 75.96 -25.97 -4.30
N MET A 147 76.93 -25.12 -3.93
CA MET A 147 78.31 -25.28 -4.37
C MET A 147 78.96 -26.35 -3.50
N ASP A 148 79.45 -27.38 -4.17
CA ASP A 148 80.21 -28.51 -3.68
C ASP A 148 79.37 -29.71 -3.17
N ASP A 149 79.62 -30.82 -3.84
CA ASP A 149 79.03 -32.16 -3.77
C ASP A 149 77.59 -32.40 -4.28
N SER A 150 77.50 -33.34 -5.22
CA SER A 150 76.38 -33.57 -6.13
C SER A 150 75.18 -34.26 -5.46
N SER A 151 74.25 -33.47 -4.93
CA SER A 151 72.96 -33.94 -4.45
C SER A 151 71.90 -32.83 -4.62
N TYR A 152 71.07 -32.94 -5.67
CA TYR A 152 69.83 -32.17 -5.77
C TYR A 152 68.86 -32.67 -4.69
N THR A 153 68.59 -31.87 -3.67
CA THR A 153 67.52 -32.15 -2.70
C THR A 153 66.39 -31.16 -2.90
N ASP A 154 65.32 -31.62 -3.57
CA ASP A 154 64.02 -30.95 -3.55
C ASP A 154 63.50 -30.92 -2.12
N THR A 155 63.75 -29.82 -1.41
CA THR A 155 63.23 -29.63 -0.06
C THR A 155 61.93 -28.85 -0.17
N ILE A 156 60.80 -29.56 -0.16
CA ILE A 156 59.47 -28.96 -0.13
C ILE A 156 59.29 -28.28 1.22
N TYR A 157 59.46 -26.95 1.28
CA TYR A 157 59.08 -26.17 2.44
C TYR A 157 57.55 -26.04 2.49
N SER A 158 56.89 -26.79 3.37
CA SER A 158 55.45 -26.68 3.60
C SER A 158 55.12 -25.52 4.57
N SER A 159 55.35 -24.29 4.15
CA SER A 159 54.68 -23.14 4.79
C SER A 159 53.61 -22.63 3.86
N SER A 160 52.39 -23.12 3.99
CA SER A 160 51.30 -22.68 3.12
C SER A 160 49.99 -22.82 3.86
N TYR A 161 49.33 -21.67 4.07
CA TYR A 161 48.00 -21.54 4.69
C TYR A 161 47.06 -22.69 4.35
N SER A 162 46.33 -23.21 5.35
CA SER A 162 45.30 -24.22 5.10
C SER A 162 44.15 -23.64 4.27
N LYS A 163 43.49 -24.48 3.47
CA LYS A 163 42.30 -24.09 2.72
C LYS A 163 41.20 -23.48 3.62
N ASN A 164 41.11 -23.94 4.88
CA ASN A 164 40.20 -23.37 5.87
C ASN A 164 40.60 -21.95 6.27
N GLN A 165 41.88 -21.68 6.53
CA GLN A 165 42.38 -20.34 6.85
C GLN A 165 42.17 -19.36 5.68
N ILE A 166 42.39 -19.79 4.43
CA ILE A 166 42.14 -18.97 3.23
C ILE A 166 40.65 -18.64 3.11
N ASN A 167 39.78 -19.64 3.27
CA ASN A 167 38.33 -19.44 3.25
C ASN A 167 37.86 -18.52 4.39
N GLU A 168 38.37 -18.71 5.60
CA GLU A 168 38.02 -17.89 6.77
C GLU A 168 38.45 -16.44 6.57
N ALA A 169 39.70 -16.20 6.16
CA ALA A 169 40.19 -14.85 5.89
C ALA A 169 39.40 -14.16 4.77
N LYS A 170 39.09 -14.87 3.67
CA LYS A 170 38.24 -14.36 2.58
C LYS A 170 36.84 -14.01 3.09
N ASN A 171 36.19 -14.91 3.84
CA ASN A 171 34.84 -14.73 4.33
C ASN A 171 34.75 -13.59 5.36
N ASN A 172 35.70 -13.51 6.29
CA ASN A 172 35.76 -12.44 7.28
C ASN A 172 36.00 -11.09 6.61
N THR A 173 36.88 -11.03 5.60
CA THR A 173 37.10 -9.79 4.81
C THR A 173 35.84 -9.36 4.08
N ASN A 174 35.16 -10.29 3.39
CA ASN A 174 33.88 -10.00 2.74
C ASN A 174 32.82 -9.53 3.74
N PHE A 175 32.74 -10.17 4.92
CA PHE A 175 31.80 -9.79 5.97
C PHE A 175 32.06 -8.37 6.49
N ASP A 176 33.32 -8.01 6.72
CA ASP A 176 33.69 -6.67 7.17
C ASP A 176 33.40 -5.61 6.10
N ILE A 177 33.69 -5.88 4.82
CA ILE A 177 33.34 -4.98 3.70
C ILE A 177 31.81 -4.82 3.57
N LEU A 178 31.05 -5.90 3.66
CA LEU A 178 29.57 -5.84 3.69
C LEU A 178 29.06 -5.02 4.87
N SER A 179 29.68 -5.18 6.04
CA SER A 179 29.32 -4.43 7.21
C SER A 179 29.66 -2.93 7.08
N LEU A 180 30.73 -2.56 6.37
CA LEU A 180 31.03 -1.17 6.03
C LEU A 180 29.95 -0.55 5.13
N LEU A 181 29.40 -1.30 4.18
CA LEU A 181 28.27 -0.85 3.34
C LEU A 181 26.99 -0.55 4.17
N GLU A 182 26.87 -1.13 5.36
CA GLU A 182 25.74 -0.97 6.28
C GLU A 182 26.04 -0.10 7.52
N SER A 183 27.26 0.45 7.63
CA SER A 183 27.71 1.26 8.78
C SER A 183 27.92 2.73 8.40
N TYR A 184 27.41 3.65 9.23
CA TYR A 184 27.64 5.11 9.06
C TYR A 184 28.48 5.72 10.19
N ASN A 185 28.57 5.05 11.35
CA ASN A 185 29.33 5.57 12.49
C ASN A 185 30.82 5.56 12.15
N GLN A 186 31.46 6.73 12.25
CA GLN A 186 32.86 6.92 11.94
C GLN A 186 33.78 5.99 12.75
N GLU A 187 33.57 5.85 14.06
CA GLU A 187 34.42 5.01 14.92
C GLU A 187 34.36 3.53 14.50
N ILE A 188 33.18 3.05 14.13
CA ILE A 188 32.97 1.68 13.66
C ILE A 188 33.65 1.47 12.30
N ILE A 189 33.51 2.44 11.40
CA ILE A 189 34.15 2.39 10.08
C ILE A 189 35.68 2.37 10.23
N GLU A 190 36.25 3.26 11.05
CA GLU A 190 37.69 3.33 11.28
C GLU A 190 38.24 2.06 11.93
N SER A 191 37.55 1.52 12.94
CA SER A 191 37.91 0.24 13.56
C SER A 191 37.92 -0.90 12.53
N LYS A 192 36.88 -1.01 11.69
CA LYS A 192 36.78 -2.06 10.67
C LYS A 192 37.83 -1.92 9.57
N LEU A 193 38.15 -0.69 9.16
CA LEU A 193 39.20 -0.45 8.18
C LEU A 193 40.56 -0.94 8.73
N LEU A 194 40.85 -0.69 10.01
CA LEU A 194 42.06 -1.18 10.68
C LEU A 194 42.09 -2.71 10.78
N ASP A 195 40.96 -3.34 11.14
CA ASP A 195 40.86 -4.81 11.22
C ASP A 195 41.12 -5.48 9.87
N ILE A 196 40.58 -4.90 8.79
CA ILE A 196 40.81 -5.38 7.43
C ILE A 196 42.27 -5.17 7.01
N GLU A 197 42.86 -4.00 7.29
CA GLU A 197 44.27 -3.69 6.98
C GLU A 197 45.22 -4.66 7.68
N LYS A 198 44.99 -4.94 8.96
CA LYS A 198 45.73 -5.96 9.72
C LYS A 198 45.63 -7.33 9.06
N ARG A 199 44.43 -7.71 8.59
CA ARG A 199 44.22 -9.00 7.91
C ARG A 199 44.95 -9.08 6.57
N TYR A 200 45.01 -7.99 5.80
CA TYR A 200 45.83 -7.92 4.59
C TYR A 200 47.32 -8.08 4.89
N ALA A 201 47.81 -7.47 5.98
CA ALA A 201 49.20 -7.61 6.41
C ALA A 201 49.54 -9.05 6.87
N GLU A 202 48.60 -9.75 7.51
CA GLU A 202 48.77 -11.13 7.98
C GLU A 202 48.62 -12.19 6.87
N ASN A 203 47.94 -11.86 5.76
CA ASN A 203 47.55 -12.80 4.72
C ASN A 203 47.95 -12.29 3.33
N SER A 204 49.17 -12.64 2.89
CA SER A 204 49.74 -12.21 1.60
C SER A 204 48.90 -12.64 0.38
N PHE A 205 48.13 -13.72 0.49
CA PHE A 205 47.26 -14.21 -0.59
C PHE A 205 46.06 -13.30 -0.89
N LEU A 206 45.77 -12.32 -0.03
CA LEU A 206 44.75 -11.30 -0.29
C LEU A 206 45.27 -10.11 -1.12
N ALA A 207 46.56 -10.08 -1.47
CA ALA A 207 47.17 -8.98 -2.25
C ALA A 207 46.36 -8.53 -3.49
N PRO A 208 45.72 -9.42 -4.29
CA PRO A 208 44.92 -9.00 -5.44
C PRO A 208 43.71 -8.11 -5.09
N SER A 209 43.16 -8.20 -3.87
CA SER A 209 42.08 -7.31 -3.41
C SER A 209 42.57 -6.13 -2.58
N GLN A 210 43.84 -6.12 -2.16
CA GLN A 210 44.43 -5.06 -1.34
C GLN A 210 44.44 -3.70 -2.05
N GLU A 211 44.78 -3.66 -3.35
CA GLU A 211 44.77 -2.41 -4.14
C GLU A 211 43.39 -1.74 -4.14
N LYS A 212 42.33 -2.56 -4.27
CA LYS A 212 40.95 -2.07 -4.23
C LYS A 212 40.54 -1.64 -2.82
N PHE A 213 41.04 -2.30 -1.79
CA PHE A 213 40.81 -1.86 -0.41
C PHE A 213 41.51 -0.53 -0.07
N GLU A 214 42.72 -0.29 -0.58
CA GLU A 214 43.38 1.03 -0.41
C GLU A 214 42.58 2.17 -1.06
N SER A 215 41.89 1.87 -2.16
CA SER A 215 40.96 2.82 -2.79
C SER A 215 39.77 3.15 -1.86
N VAL A 216 39.27 2.18 -1.08
CA VAL A 216 38.22 2.41 -0.07
C VAL A 216 38.71 3.36 1.03
N LYS A 217 39.92 3.13 1.56
CA LYS A 217 40.53 3.97 2.59
C LYS A 217 40.74 5.39 2.10
N THR A 218 41.24 5.53 0.87
CA THR A 218 41.43 6.83 0.20
C THR A 218 40.10 7.55 0.02
N ALA A 219 39.06 6.87 -0.47
CA ALA A 219 37.74 7.45 -0.65
C ALA A 219 37.09 7.87 0.68
N PHE A 220 37.29 7.10 1.75
CA PHE A 220 36.80 7.45 3.09
C PHE A 220 37.49 8.69 3.67
N ASN A 221 38.82 8.79 3.52
CA ASN A 221 39.56 9.99 3.95
C ASN A 221 39.15 11.22 3.14
N TYR A 222 39.01 11.08 1.82
CA TYR A 222 38.50 12.15 0.95
C TYR A 222 37.12 12.65 1.38
N LEU A 223 36.23 11.73 1.77
CA LEU A 223 34.90 12.03 2.29
C LEU A 223 34.94 12.83 3.60
N LYS A 224 35.88 12.54 4.51
CA LYS A 224 36.08 13.31 5.74
C LYS A 224 36.60 14.72 5.45
N GLU A 225 37.58 14.84 4.56
CA GLU A 225 38.25 16.12 4.24
C GLU A 225 37.36 17.06 3.42
N ASN A 226 36.50 16.53 2.55
CA ASN A 226 35.65 17.32 1.65
C ASN A 226 34.20 17.44 2.13
N ALA A 227 34.00 17.45 3.45
CA ALA A 227 32.68 17.61 4.06
C ALA A 227 32.10 19.01 3.74
N SER A 228 30.85 19.04 3.29
CA SER A 228 30.12 20.26 2.92
C SER A 228 28.82 20.37 3.73
N SER A 229 28.91 20.38 5.07
CA SER A 229 27.76 20.32 5.97
C SER A 229 26.69 21.41 5.74
N TRP A 230 27.08 22.57 5.21
CA TRP A 230 26.13 23.65 4.88
C TRP A 230 25.08 23.22 3.83
N LYS A 231 25.43 22.30 2.91
CA LYS A 231 24.50 21.78 1.88
C LYS A 231 23.33 21.01 2.49
N THR A 232 23.51 20.44 3.68
CA THR A 232 22.46 19.71 4.42
C THR A 232 21.37 20.65 4.96
N TYR A 233 21.62 21.95 5.07
CA TYR A 233 20.63 22.92 5.58
C TYR A 233 19.86 23.66 4.48
N VAL A 234 20.29 23.55 3.23
CA VAL A 234 19.66 24.25 2.11
C VAL A 234 18.61 23.34 1.46
N PRO A 235 17.32 23.71 1.48
CA PRO A 235 16.27 22.89 0.89
C PRO A 235 16.38 22.84 -0.63
N LYS A 236 16.10 21.67 -1.20
CA LYS A 236 16.09 21.41 -2.64
C LYS A 236 14.85 20.58 -3.00
N ILE A 237 14.20 20.95 -4.09
CA ILE A 237 13.15 20.13 -4.71
C ILE A 237 13.85 19.16 -5.66
N ILE A 238 13.64 17.85 -5.45
CA ILE A 238 14.16 16.81 -6.32
C ILE A 238 13.00 16.31 -7.18
N TRP A 239 13.20 16.26 -8.49
CA TRP A 239 12.20 15.81 -9.45
C TRP A 239 12.51 14.39 -9.93
N TYR A 240 11.48 13.54 -9.98
CA TYR A 240 11.57 12.15 -10.42
C TYR A 240 10.63 11.89 -11.59
N GLY A 241 11.22 11.58 -12.75
CA GLY A 241 10.45 11.28 -13.98
C GLY A 241 9.61 10.00 -13.85
N ASN A 242 10.20 8.93 -13.30
CA ASN A 242 9.51 7.67 -13.02
C ASN A 242 9.37 7.47 -11.50
N ASN A 243 8.14 7.26 -11.04
CA ASN A 243 7.80 7.16 -9.62
C ASN A 243 6.61 6.21 -9.41
N GLN A 244 6.41 5.80 -8.16
CA GLN A 244 5.35 4.87 -7.76
C GLN A 244 3.95 5.42 -8.11
N TYR A 245 3.69 6.70 -7.86
CA TYR A 245 2.40 7.31 -8.20
C TYR A 245 2.13 7.32 -9.71
N HIS A 246 3.13 7.66 -10.52
CA HIS A 246 3.03 7.63 -11.98
C HIS A 246 2.71 6.21 -12.47
N ARG A 247 3.45 5.21 -12.01
CA ARG A 247 3.20 3.80 -12.36
C ARG A 247 1.85 3.31 -11.87
N TRP A 248 1.42 3.72 -10.68
CA TRP A 248 0.10 3.36 -10.16
C TRP A 248 -1.03 3.95 -11.02
N LEU A 249 -0.90 5.23 -11.40
CA LEU A 249 -1.94 5.94 -12.13
C LEU A 249 -1.99 5.57 -13.63
N PHE A 250 -0.83 5.53 -14.29
CA PHE A 250 -0.68 5.34 -15.73
C PHE A 250 -0.12 3.98 -16.14
N GLY A 251 0.24 3.12 -15.20
CA GLY A 251 0.85 1.82 -15.49
C GLY A 251 2.35 1.92 -15.78
N ASP A 252 2.95 0.77 -16.06
CA ASP A 252 4.38 0.65 -16.39
C ASP A 252 4.64 0.36 -17.86
N GLY A 253 3.60 0.32 -18.69
CA GLY A 253 3.70 0.03 -20.12
C GLY A 253 3.94 -1.44 -20.44
N GLY A 254 3.96 -2.32 -19.43
CA GLY A 254 4.10 -3.76 -19.56
C GLY A 254 2.92 -4.48 -18.91
N GLU A 255 3.16 -5.09 -17.74
CA GLU A 255 2.16 -5.89 -17.02
C GLU A 255 1.01 -5.05 -16.44
N ARG A 256 1.27 -3.79 -16.03
CA ARG A 256 0.26 -2.91 -15.44
C ARG A 256 -0.12 -1.79 -16.40
N LYS A 257 -1.43 -1.65 -16.63
CA LYS A 257 -2.01 -0.59 -17.48
C LYS A 257 -2.36 0.68 -16.71
N GLY A 258 -2.36 0.61 -15.37
CA GLY A 258 -2.65 1.72 -14.47
C GLY A 258 -4.14 1.92 -14.17
N VAL A 259 -4.41 2.59 -13.04
CA VAL A 259 -5.76 2.79 -12.51
C VAL A 259 -6.65 3.58 -13.46
N LEU A 260 -6.11 4.57 -14.19
CA LEU A 260 -6.90 5.33 -15.17
C LEU A 260 -7.44 4.48 -16.32
N ARG A 261 -6.81 3.35 -16.61
CA ARG A 261 -7.25 2.40 -17.65
C ARG A 261 -8.09 1.25 -17.09
N GLY A 262 -8.51 1.35 -15.82
CA GLY A 262 -9.32 0.32 -15.14
C GLY A 262 -8.52 -0.87 -14.62
N ASP A 263 -7.18 -0.79 -14.64
CA ASP A 263 -6.33 -1.82 -14.05
C ASP A 263 -5.99 -1.47 -12.60
N PHE A 264 -6.70 -2.11 -11.68
CA PHE A 264 -6.48 -1.99 -10.23
C PHE A 264 -5.45 -3.01 -9.70
N GLY A 265 -4.89 -3.84 -10.58
CA GLY A 265 -3.96 -4.91 -10.24
C GLY A 265 -4.57 -6.09 -9.49
N ILE A 266 -3.68 -6.88 -8.89
CA ILE A 266 -3.99 -8.11 -8.16
C ILE A 266 -3.84 -7.85 -6.66
N SER A 267 -4.74 -8.42 -5.87
CA SER A 267 -4.67 -8.38 -4.42
C SER A 267 -3.52 -9.24 -3.91
N TYR A 268 -2.58 -8.66 -3.18
CA TYR A 268 -1.44 -9.39 -2.57
C TYR A 268 -1.84 -10.32 -1.41
N ILE A 269 -3.13 -10.34 -1.03
CA ILE A 269 -3.65 -11.18 0.06
C ILE A 269 -4.24 -12.46 -0.51
N ASP A 270 -5.16 -12.31 -1.47
CA ASP A 270 -5.93 -13.46 -1.99
C ASP A 270 -5.58 -13.81 -3.45
N ASN A 271 -4.57 -13.16 -4.04
CA ASN A 271 -4.12 -13.36 -5.42
C ASN A 271 -5.23 -13.26 -6.50
N GLN A 272 -6.23 -12.42 -6.26
CA GLN A 272 -7.34 -12.19 -7.18
C GLN A 272 -7.34 -10.76 -7.74
N PRO A 273 -7.87 -10.53 -8.96
CA PRO A 273 -8.05 -9.19 -9.51
C PRO A 273 -8.85 -8.29 -8.57
N VAL A 274 -8.32 -7.11 -8.27
CA VAL A 274 -8.98 -6.14 -7.38
C VAL A 274 -10.29 -5.65 -7.99
N SER A 275 -10.34 -5.49 -9.32
CA SER A 275 -11.55 -5.12 -10.07
C SER A 275 -12.73 -6.07 -9.81
N ALA A 276 -12.48 -7.38 -9.83
CA ALA A 276 -13.51 -8.40 -9.57
C ALA A 276 -14.08 -8.28 -8.14
N LYS A 277 -13.22 -8.02 -7.15
CA LYS A 277 -13.66 -7.79 -5.76
C LYS A 277 -14.49 -6.52 -5.62
N ILE A 278 -14.05 -5.42 -6.23
CA ILE A 278 -14.78 -4.15 -6.22
C ILE A 278 -16.15 -4.35 -6.85
N TRP A 279 -16.24 -5.00 -8.02
CA TRP A 279 -17.50 -5.20 -8.72
C TRP A 279 -18.50 -6.08 -7.96
N LYS A 280 -18.00 -7.15 -7.32
CA LYS A 280 -18.82 -8.01 -6.45
C LYS A 280 -19.43 -7.22 -5.28
N LYS A 281 -18.63 -6.41 -4.59
CA LYS A 281 -19.09 -5.57 -3.47
C LYS A 281 -20.01 -4.44 -3.93
N PHE A 282 -19.65 -3.79 -5.05
CA PHE A 282 -20.45 -2.72 -5.66
C PHE A 282 -21.87 -3.18 -5.96
N THR A 283 -22.04 -4.36 -6.57
CA THR A 283 -23.36 -4.92 -6.88
C THR A 283 -24.22 -5.06 -5.61
N VAL A 284 -23.65 -5.58 -4.51
CA VAL A 284 -24.36 -5.71 -3.24
C VAL A 284 -24.74 -4.34 -2.68
N SER A 285 -23.79 -3.40 -2.60
CA SER A 285 -24.05 -2.04 -2.12
C SER A 285 -25.10 -1.32 -2.97
N PHE A 286 -25.06 -1.47 -4.29
CA PHE A 286 -26.02 -0.88 -5.22
C PHE A 286 -27.43 -1.40 -4.95
N VAL A 287 -27.59 -2.72 -4.75
CA VAL A 287 -28.89 -3.33 -4.42
C VAL A 287 -29.44 -2.76 -3.11
N PHE A 288 -28.62 -2.66 -2.05
CA PHE A 288 -29.06 -2.07 -0.79
C PHE A 288 -29.47 -0.61 -0.93
N ILE A 289 -28.67 0.21 -1.62
CA ILE A 289 -28.98 1.63 -1.85
C ILE A 289 -30.29 1.76 -2.63
N PHE A 290 -30.43 1.02 -3.73
CA PHE A 290 -31.61 1.07 -4.59
C PHE A 290 -32.87 0.67 -3.83
N LEU A 291 -32.87 -0.50 -3.16
CA LEU A 291 -34.00 -0.95 -2.36
C LEU A 291 -34.32 0.02 -1.23
N SER A 292 -33.29 0.59 -0.59
CA SER A 292 -33.50 1.54 0.50
C SER A 292 -34.15 2.83 0.02
N ILE A 293 -33.75 3.35 -1.15
CA ILE A 293 -34.39 4.51 -1.77
C ILE A 293 -35.85 4.18 -2.08
N VAL A 294 -36.12 3.06 -2.76
CA VAL A 294 -37.48 2.66 -3.14
C VAL A 294 -38.37 2.52 -1.91
N LEU A 295 -37.92 1.78 -0.88
CA LEU A 295 -38.66 1.60 0.37
C LEU A 295 -38.86 2.93 1.11
N SER A 296 -37.85 3.78 1.14
CA SER A 296 -37.95 5.08 1.81
C SER A 296 -39.04 5.96 1.20
N TYR A 297 -39.09 6.05 -0.14
CA TYR A 297 -40.14 6.80 -0.83
C TYR A 297 -41.51 6.13 -0.70
N LEU A 298 -41.57 4.80 -0.82
CA LEU A 298 -42.81 4.02 -0.71
C LEU A 298 -43.48 4.22 0.65
N VAL A 299 -42.70 4.29 1.74
CA VAL A 299 -43.21 4.51 3.09
C VAL A 299 -43.45 5.99 3.38
N SER A 300 -42.51 6.86 3.00
CA SER A 300 -42.57 8.27 3.40
C SER A 300 -43.65 9.09 2.71
N ILE A 301 -43.88 8.86 1.41
CA ILE A 301 -44.86 9.64 0.64
C ILE A 301 -46.28 9.42 1.20
N PRO A 302 -46.77 8.18 1.38
CA PRO A 302 -48.12 7.96 1.93
C PRO A 302 -48.28 8.50 3.35
N ILE A 303 -47.27 8.31 4.22
CA ILE A 303 -47.31 8.82 5.60
C ILE A 303 -47.37 10.35 5.59
N GLY A 304 -46.51 11.01 4.79
CA GLY A 304 -46.46 12.47 4.67
C GLY A 304 -47.76 13.06 4.11
N ILE A 305 -48.31 12.47 3.04
CA ILE A 305 -49.60 12.88 2.45
C ILE A 305 -50.73 12.73 3.46
N TYR A 306 -50.84 11.56 4.11
CA TYR A 306 -51.96 11.28 5.01
C TYR A 306 -51.90 12.12 6.29
N SER A 307 -50.69 12.35 6.83
CA SER A 307 -50.43 13.24 7.95
C SER A 307 -50.78 14.70 7.62
N ALA A 308 -50.43 15.18 6.43
CA ALA A 308 -50.81 16.52 5.96
C ALA A 308 -52.31 16.65 5.74
N TYR A 309 -52.93 15.67 5.08
CA TYR A 309 -54.36 15.66 4.77
C TYR A 309 -55.22 15.73 6.04
N LYS A 310 -54.87 14.96 7.08
CA LYS A 310 -55.52 15.02 8.39
C LYS A 310 -54.70 15.83 9.40
N LYS A 311 -54.33 17.05 9.02
CA LYS A 311 -53.59 17.99 9.87
C LYS A 311 -54.23 18.11 11.26
N ASN A 312 -53.42 18.08 12.31
CA ASN A 312 -53.80 18.13 13.73
C ASN A 312 -54.60 16.93 14.25
N SER A 313 -54.82 15.88 13.43
CA SER A 313 -55.47 14.66 13.89
C SER A 313 -54.57 13.83 14.82
N GLY A 314 -55.15 12.85 15.51
CA GLY A 314 -54.38 11.88 16.30
C GLY A 314 -53.32 11.13 15.46
N PHE A 315 -53.62 10.84 14.19
CA PHE A 315 -52.64 10.22 13.29
C PHE A 315 -51.48 11.16 12.99
N ASP A 316 -51.74 12.43 12.69
CA ASP A 316 -50.69 13.43 12.43
C ASP A 316 -49.76 13.58 13.63
N LYS A 317 -50.32 13.75 14.83
CA LYS A 317 -49.53 13.86 16.07
C LYS A 317 -48.75 12.58 16.36
N GLY A 318 -49.40 11.41 16.30
CA GLY A 318 -48.78 10.11 16.59
C GLY A 318 -47.67 9.74 15.60
N SER A 319 -47.94 9.88 14.29
CA SER A 319 -46.93 9.64 13.26
C SER A 319 -45.76 10.63 13.36
N SER A 320 -46.02 11.90 13.66
CA SER A 320 -44.95 12.90 13.84
C SER A 320 -44.04 12.57 15.02
N VAL A 321 -44.61 12.15 16.16
CA VAL A 321 -43.82 11.73 17.33
C VAL A 321 -42.99 10.48 17.00
N LEU A 322 -43.60 9.46 16.38
CA LEU A 322 -42.90 8.25 15.98
C LEU A 322 -41.75 8.53 15.00
N LEU A 323 -42.01 9.31 13.96
CA LEU A 323 -40.99 9.69 12.98
C LEU A 323 -39.88 10.53 13.62
N PHE A 324 -40.20 11.38 14.60
CA PHE A 324 -39.18 12.13 15.34
C PHE A 324 -38.29 11.22 16.19
N ILE A 325 -38.87 10.22 16.87
CA ILE A 325 -38.10 9.20 17.60
C ILE A 325 -37.18 8.44 16.64
N LEU A 326 -37.73 7.94 15.53
CA LEU A 326 -36.96 7.23 14.50
C LEU A 326 -35.82 8.08 13.95
N TYR A 327 -36.07 9.35 13.63
CA TYR A 327 -35.03 10.24 13.12
C TYR A 327 -33.93 10.55 14.14
N SER A 328 -34.28 10.58 15.42
CA SER A 328 -33.34 10.92 16.50
C SER A 328 -32.46 9.74 16.94
N MET A 329 -32.81 8.51 16.57
CA MET A 329 -32.04 7.32 16.92
C MET A 329 -30.85 7.15 15.97
N PRO A 330 -29.64 6.86 16.49
CA PRO A 330 -28.49 6.54 15.64
C PRO A 330 -28.69 5.23 14.87
N SER A 331 -28.29 5.19 13.59
CA SER A 331 -28.41 4.01 12.73
C SER A 331 -27.66 2.79 13.29
N PHE A 332 -26.46 2.99 13.85
CA PHE A 332 -25.71 1.91 14.48
C PHE A 332 -26.46 1.32 15.69
N PHE A 333 -27.10 2.15 16.52
CA PHE A 333 -27.83 1.70 17.71
C PHE A 333 -29.01 0.80 17.32
N ILE A 334 -29.80 1.22 16.32
CA ILE A 334 -30.90 0.41 15.81
C ILE A 334 -30.39 -0.86 15.15
N GLY A 335 -29.28 -0.81 14.42
CA GLY A 335 -28.66 -2.01 13.87
C GLY A 335 -28.24 -3.01 14.94
N THR A 336 -27.59 -2.55 16.00
CA THR A 336 -27.19 -3.40 17.13
C THR A 336 -28.42 -3.98 17.84
N LEU A 337 -29.45 -3.17 18.09
CA LEU A 337 -30.68 -3.62 18.74
C LEU A 337 -31.43 -4.67 17.90
N LEU A 338 -31.54 -4.46 16.59
CA LEU A 338 -32.15 -5.41 15.66
C LEU A 338 -31.38 -6.74 15.63
N LEU A 339 -30.05 -6.68 15.59
CA LEU A 339 -29.20 -7.87 15.60
C LEU A 339 -29.31 -8.62 16.93
N TYR A 340 -29.30 -7.90 18.06
CA TYR A 340 -29.48 -8.48 19.39
C TYR A 340 -30.87 -9.12 19.57
N MET A 341 -31.94 -8.51 19.04
CA MET A 341 -33.29 -9.03 19.21
C MET A 341 -33.62 -10.18 18.27
N PHE A 342 -33.18 -10.12 17.01
CA PHE A 342 -33.68 -10.99 15.94
C PHE A 342 -32.65 -11.93 15.29
N ALA A 343 -31.37 -11.83 15.67
CA ALA A 343 -30.31 -12.70 15.20
C ALA A 343 -29.46 -13.30 16.34
N ASN A 344 -29.96 -13.23 17.60
CA ASN A 344 -29.26 -13.77 18.77
C ASN A 344 -30.00 -15.01 19.30
N PRO A 345 -29.30 -16.16 19.51
CA PRO A 345 -29.85 -17.35 20.15
C PRO A 345 -30.54 -17.10 21.50
N ASP A 346 -30.09 -16.11 22.28
CA ASP A 346 -30.68 -15.79 23.59
C ASP A 346 -32.05 -15.12 23.49
N MET A 347 -32.40 -14.58 22.32
CA MET A 347 -33.65 -13.84 22.06
C MET A 347 -34.46 -14.55 20.97
N TYR A 348 -34.49 -14.00 19.75
CA TYR A 348 -35.09 -14.62 18.58
C TYR A 348 -34.03 -14.84 17.49
N VAL A 349 -34.10 -15.99 16.82
CA VAL A 349 -33.24 -16.33 15.66
C VAL A 349 -34.11 -16.36 14.40
N TRP A 350 -34.66 -15.21 14.04
CA TRP A 350 -35.47 -15.06 12.83
C TRP A 350 -34.63 -14.76 11.60
N PHE A 351 -33.50 -14.08 11.80
CA PHE A 351 -32.59 -13.68 10.73
C PHE A 351 -31.16 -14.10 11.03
N PRO A 352 -30.34 -14.30 9.99
CA PRO A 352 -28.91 -14.57 10.14
C PRO A 352 -28.16 -13.38 10.75
N GLU A 353 -27.10 -13.68 11.51
CA GLU A 353 -26.27 -12.69 12.20
C GLU A 353 -25.27 -11.99 11.28
N SER A 354 -24.87 -12.62 10.17
CA SER A 354 -23.89 -12.04 9.25
C SER A 354 -23.95 -12.61 7.83
N GLY A 355 -23.30 -11.93 6.90
CA GLY A 355 -23.16 -12.37 5.51
C GLY A 355 -24.26 -11.85 4.58
N PHE A 356 -24.23 -12.35 3.33
CA PHE A 356 -25.24 -12.07 2.30
C PHE A 356 -25.97 -13.36 1.84
N GLN A 357 -25.40 -14.51 2.21
CA GLN A 357 -25.89 -15.84 1.87
C GLN A 357 -25.22 -16.85 2.80
N ASP A 358 -25.89 -17.98 3.04
CA ASP A 358 -25.31 -19.13 3.72
C ASP A 358 -24.22 -19.80 2.85
N PRO A 359 -22.95 -19.86 3.29
CA PRO A 359 -21.88 -20.54 2.56
C PRO A 359 -22.09 -22.05 2.38
N ALA A 360 -22.84 -22.71 3.28
CA ALA A 360 -23.00 -24.16 3.28
C ALA A 360 -24.10 -24.64 2.31
N THR A 361 -25.18 -23.86 2.15
CA THR A 361 -26.31 -24.24 1.28
C THR A 361 -26.33 -23.52 -0.06
N PHE A 362 -25.67 -22.36 -0.20
CA PHE A 362 -25.75 -21.58 -1.44
C PHE A 362 -25.05 -22.29 -2.61
N SER A 363 -25.73 -22.32 -3.77
CA SER A 363 -25.15 -22.80 -5.03
C SER A 363 -25.34 -21.77 -6.14
N GLU A 364 -24.28 -21.57 -6.94
CA GLU A 364 -24.27 -20.65 -8.07
C GLU A 364 -25.19 -21.10 -9.21
N ASP A 365 -25.58 -22.37 -9.27
CA ASP A 365 -26.42 -22.93 -10.34
C ASP A 365 -27.92 -22.73 -10.09
N TRP A 366 -28.31 -22.17 -8.94
CA TRP A 366 -29.71 -21.95 -8.62
C TRP A 366 -30.38 -20.92 -9.55
N GLY A 367 -31.65 -21.18 -9.87
CA GLY A 367 -32.51 -20.22 -10.54
C GLY A 367 -32.65 -18.91 -9.76
N MET A 368 -32.86 -17.80 -10.48
CA MET A 368 -32.87 -16.45 -9.93
C MET A 368 -33.80 -16.28 -8.72
N PHE A 369 -35.02 -16.82 -8.79
CA PHE A 369 -36.00 -16.72 -7.70
C PHE A 369 -35.53 -17.40 -6.40
N LYS A 370 -34.88 -18.57 -6.51
CA LYS A 370 -34.36 -19.29 -5.35
C LYS A 370 -33.21 -18.52 -4.69
N LYS A 371 -32.33 -17.89 -5.49
CA LYS A 371 -31.28 -17.01 -4.99
C LYS A 371 -31.85 -15.81 -4.24
N ILE A 372 -32.85 -15.14 -4.82
CA ILE A 372 -33.51 -13.98 -4.19
C ILE A 372 -34.16 -14.39 -2.86
N ALA A 373 -34.90 -15.50 -2.84
CA ALA A 373 -35.52 -16.02 -1.63
C ALA A 373 -34.47 -16.35 -0.54
N HIS A 374 -33.32 -16.90 -0.93
CA HIS A 374 -32.22 -17.20 -0.02
C HIS A 374 -31.52 -15.95 0.52
N HIS A 375 -31.37 -14.91 -0.29
CA HIS A 375 -30.73 -13.65 0.11
C HIS A 375 -31.64 -12.79 0.99
N TRP A 376 -32.97 -12.91 0.85
CA TRP A 376 -33.93 -12.03 1.53
C TRP A 376 -33.75 -11.95 3.06
N PRO A 377 -33.61 -13.06 3.83
CA PRO A 377 -33.42 -12.99 5.28
C PRO A 377 -32.16 -12.21 5.70
N TYR A 378 -31.09 -12.30 4.92
CA TYR A 378 -29.83 -11.57 5.16
C TYR A 378 -29.98 -10.06 4.91
N MET A 379 -30.98 -9.66 4.13
CA MET A 379 -31.17 -8.27 3.72
C MET A 379 -32.18 -7.53 4.59
N VAL A 380 -33.11 -8.20 5.27
CA VAL A 380 -34.20 -7.53 6.03
C VAL A 380 -33.67 -6.59 7.10
N LEU A 381 -32.82 -7.07 8.02
CA LEU A 381 -32.34 -6.22 9.11
C LEU A 381 -31.48 -5.06 8.60
N PRO A 382 -30.51 -5.25 7.69
CA PRO A 382 -29.79 -4.12 7.10
C PRO A 382 -30.71 -3.18 6.31
N LEU A 383 -31.70 -3.66 5.56
CA LEU A 383 -32.62 -2.77 4.84
C LEU A 383 -33.42 -1.89 5.82
N ILE A 384 -33.86 -2.41 6.96
CA ILE A 384 -34.53 -1.60 7.99
C ILE A 384 -33.57 -0.51 8.50
N THR A 385 -32.31 -0.85 8.81
CA THR A 385 -31.35 0.13 9.32
C THR A 385 -30.98 1.22 8.31
N TYR A 386 -30.90 0.88 7.02
CA TYR A 386 -30.65 1.85 5.95
C TYR A 386 -31.86 2.74 5.64
N THR A 387 -33.08 2.22 5.82
CA THR A 387 -34.32 2.92 5.40
C THR A 387 -34.94 3.79 6.48
N TYR A 388 -34.87 3.40 7.76
CA TYR A 388 -35.74 3.98 8.77
C TYR A 388 -35.54 5.48 9.01
N SER A 389 -34.27 5.91 9.09
CA SER A 389 -33.92 7.32 9.29
C SER A 389 -34.27 8.16 8.06
N SER A 390 -34.05 7.60 6.87
CA SER A 390 -34.33 8.22 5.58
C SER A 390 -35.82 8.47 5.38
N PHE A 391 -36.69 7.47 5.62
CA PHE A 391 -38.13 7.68 5.46
C PHE A 391 -38.69 8.59 6.56
N ALA A 392 -38.13 8.57 7.78
CA ALA A 392 -38.56 9.46 8.85
C ALA A 392 -38.38 10.93 8.48
N PHE A 393 -37.19 11.27 7.96
CA PHE A 393 -36.87 12.60 7.45
C PHE A 393 -37.74 12.98 6.25
N LEU A 394 -37.83 12.09 5.26
CA LEU A 394 -38.54 12.35 4.01
C LEU A 394 -40.07 12.50 4.21
N SER A 395 -40.65 11.77 5.16
CA SER A 395 -42.07 11.89 5.53
C SER A 395 -42.40 13.30 6.02
N ARG A 396 -41.48 13.91 6.78
CA ARG A 396 -41.65 15.25 7.32
C ARG A 396 -41.55 16.31 6.22
N ILE A 397 -40.59 16.18 5.31
CA ILE A 397 -40.49 17.04 4.13
C ILE A 397 -41.78 16.95 3.32
N MET A 398 -42.24 15.73 3.03
CA MET A 398 -43.44 15.54 2.24
C MET A 398 -44.68 16.14 2.92
N ARG A 399 -44.81 15.98 4.24
CA ARG A 399 -45.89 16.60 5.01
C ARG A 399 -45.87 18.13 4.91
N VAL A 400 -44.72 18.76 5.08
CA VAL A 400 -44.58 20.23 5.01
C VAL A 400 -44.96 20.73 3.62
N GLY A 401 -44.36 20.15 2.56
CA GLY A 401 -44.67 20.53 1.18
C GLY A 401 -46.15 20.32 0.83
N MET A 402 -46.78 19.25 1.30
CA MET A 402 -48.21 19.02 1.13
C MET A 402 -49.07 20.09 1.82
N ILE A 403 -48.74 20.48 3.06
CA ILE A 403 -49.47 21.52 3.79
C ILE A 403 -49.37 22.87 3.07
N ASP A 404 -48.17 23.22 2.60
CA ASP A 404 -47.92 24.49 1.91
C ASP A 404 -48.71 24.56 0.60
N VAL A 405 -48.68 23.49 -0.21
CA VAL A 405 -49.43 23.42 -1.47
C VAL A 405 -50.94 23.43 -1.23
N MET A 406 -51.43 22.71 -0.21
CA MET A 406 -52.86 22.71 0.12
C MET A 406 -53.41 24.09 0.53
N GLY A 407 -52.54 25.01 0.94
CA GLY A 407 -52.88 26.40 1.26
C GLY A 407 -53.03 27.32 0.04
N GLN A 408 -52.65 26.89 -1.16
CA GLN A 408 -52.58 27.75 -2.35
C GLN A 408 -53.96 27.94 -3.03
N ASP A 409 -54.13 29.07 -3.74
CA ASP A 409 -55.41 29.47 -4.32
C ASP A 409 -55.90 28.53 -5.44
N PHE A 410 -54.99 27.86 -6.16
CA PHE A 410 -55.38 26.88 -7.18
C PHE A 410 -56.06 25.65 -6.56
N ILE A 411 -55.71 25.29 -5.31
CA ILE A 411 -56.36 24.22 -4.56
C ILE A 411 -57.76 24.65 -4.12
N ARG A 412 -57.92 25.89 -3.65
CA ARG A 412 -59.24 26.46 -3.33
C ARG A 412 -60.16 26.47 -4.55
N THR A 413 -59.62 26.85 -5.70
CA THR A 413 -60.34 26.83 -6.99
C THR A 413 -60.74 25.39 -7.37
N ALA A 414 -59.85 24.42 -7.18
CA ALA A 414 -60.17 23.00 -7.43
C ALA A 414 -61.34 22.51 -6.55
N ARG A 415 -61.36 22.89 -5.27
CA ARG A 415 -62.49 22.60 -4.35
C ARG A 415 -63.78 23.30 -4.78
N ALA A 416 -63.71 24.57 -5.17
CA ALA A 416 -64.86 25.35 -5.64
C ALA A 416 -65.49 24.75 -6.92
N LYS A 417 -64.69 24.08 -7.76
CA LYS A 417 -65.16 23.31 -8.92
C LYS A 417 -65.85 21.98 -8.56
N GLY A 418 -66.04 21.67 -7.27
CA GLY A 418 -66.71 20.45 -6.80
C GLY A 418 -65.85 19.19 -6.87
N LEU A 419 -64.52 19.30 -7.00
CA LEU A 419 -63.64 18.13 -7.00
C LEU A 419 -63.60 17.52 -5.59
N GLY A 420 -63.81 16.20 -5.50
CA GLY A 420 -63.71 15.46 -4.25
C GLY A 420 -62.30 15.53 -3.64
N GLU A 421 -62.23 15.54 -2.31
CA GLU A 421 -60.99 15.84 -1.57
C GLU A 421 -59.83 14.87 -1.89
N LYS A 422 -60.12 13.57 -2.14
CA LYS A 422 -59.11 12.61 -2.61
C LYS A 422 -58.47 13.03 -3.94
N LYS A 423 -59.25 13.56 -4.89
CA LYS A 423 -58.74 14.06 -6.17
C LYS A 423 -57.92 15.34 -5.97
N VAL A 424 -58.37 16.24 -5.10
CA VAL A 424 -57.62 17.46 -4.77
C VAL A 424 -56.26 17.11 -4.18
N VAL A 425 -56.20 16.19 -3.21
CA VAL A 425 -54.95 15.77 -2.55
C VAL A 425 -54.02 15.02 -3.49
N LEU A 426 -54.49 13.94 -4.13
CA LEU A 426 -53.61 13.05 -4.91
C LEU A 426 -53.25 13.58 -6.31
N LYS A 427 -54.13 14.37 -6.94
CA LYS A 427 -53.91 14.86 -8.32
C LYS A 427 -53.38 16.29 -8.37
N HIS A 428 -53.89 17.17 -7.51
CA HIS A 428 -53.54 18.60 -7.56
C HIS A 428 -52.46 18.97 -6.53
N ALA A 429 -52.59 18.54 -5.27
CA ALA A 429 -51.61 18.88 -4.26
C ALA A 429 -50.31 18.07 -4.40
N LEU A 430 -50.40 16.74 -4.48
CA LEU A 430 -49.23 15.85 -4.54
C LEU A 430 -48.28 16.21 -5.68
N ARG A 431 -48.81 16.36 -6.90
CA ARG A 431 -48.00 16.66 -8.08
C ARG A 431 -47.19 17.95 -7.94
N ASN A 432 -47.77 18.97 -7.29
CA ASN A 432 -47.11 20.25 -7.08
C ASN A 432 -46.22 20.26 -5.83
N SER A 433 -46.46 19.37 -4.86
CA SER A 433 -45.61 19.23 -3.67
C SER A 433 -44.29 18.48 -3.92
N LEU A 434 -44.18 17.81 -5.08
CA LEU A 434 -42.98 17.11 -5.54
C LEU A 434 -42.06 17.99 -6.40
N LEU A 435 -42.53 19.18 -6.80
CA LEU A 435 -41.79 20.20 -7.53
C LEU A 435 -41.15 21.15 -6.51
#